data_AF-A0A965XRG7-F1
#
_entry.id   AF-A0A965XRG7-F1
#
_cell.length_a   1.000
_cell.length_b   1.000
_cell.length_c   1.000
_cell.angle_alpha   90.00
_cell.angle_beta   90.00
_cell.angle_gamma   90.00
#
_symmetry.space_group_name_H-M   'P 1'
#
loop_
_entity.id
_entity.type
_entity.pdbx_description
1 polymer ?
#
loop_
_entity_poly.entity_id
_entity_poly.type
_entity_poly.pdbx_seq_one_letter_code
_entity_poly.pdbx_strand_id
1 'polypeptide(L)'
;MLCMWKPGGGWNPGPKTTGSGPCSKGDKGDDVSRLEEDRRALPALYACSPRAGGNSDRAADLVARGIAEAGGVSETIRLRTYNIHPCIGCNRCRYDREGRCFLTDVDQSSSLYQPLIHAPFVFLVTPVYFYHVPSQFKAFIDRSQSFYLRREGGDQTLLDLPRRPAWVVMFAARPKGEKLFEGALLTLKYFLRTFNLDIQERMLHLGKEGPLDLDGDGKAVGDMVAAGRRAWEEFGA
;
A
#
# COMPACT_ATOMS: atom_id res chain seq x y z
N MET A 1 -31.60 1.23 12.29
CA MET A 1 -31.42 1.01 13.74
C MET A 1 -30.07 1.62 14.13
N LEU A 2 -30.05 2.91 14.50
CA LEU A 2 -28.82 3.61 14.92
C LEU A 2 -28.57 3.34 16.40
N CYS A 3 -27.46 2.67 16.74
CA CYS A 3 -26.94 2.69 18.10
C CYS A 3 -26.16 3.99 18.31
N MET A 4 -26.76 4.94 19.03
CA MET A 4 -26.06 6.10 19.59
C MET A 4 -25.29 5.63 20.83
N TRP A 5 -23.96 5.65 20.74
CA TRP A 5 -23.09 5.47 21.92
C TRP A 5 -22.56 6.83 22.36
N LYS A 6 -22.93 7.26 23.58
CA LYS A 6 -22.44 8.49 24.21
C LYS A 6 -21.05 8.23 24.82
N PRO A 7 -20.04 9.10 24.63
CA PRO A 7 -18.76 8.97 25.31
C PRO A 7 -18.81 9.68 26.67
N GLY A 8 -18.53 8.95 27.75
CA GLY A 8 -18.32 9.49 29.09
C GLY A 8 -17.25 8.68 29.80
N GLY A 9 -16.21 9.34 30.28
CA GLY A 9 -15.12 8.73 31.06
C GLY A 9 -13.77 9.38 30.77
N GLY A 10 -13.51 10.52 31.41
CA GLY A 10 -12.23 11.23 31.34
C GLY A 10 -11.11 10.44 32.01
N TRP A 11 -9.93 10.49 31.40
CA TRP A 11 -8.70 9.91 31.92
C TRP A 11 -7.79 11.03 32.42
N ASN A 12 -7.30 10.92 33.65
CA ASN A 12 -6.53 11.94 34.37
C ASN A 12 -5.09 11.43 34.61
N PRO A 13 -4.05 11.99 33.97
CA PRO A 13 -2.68 11.63 34.27
C PRO A 13 -2.10 12.50 35.41
N GLY A 14 -1.58 11.84 36.44
CA GLY A 14 -0.89 12.46 37.57
C GLY A 14 0.47 13.11 37.23
N PRO A 15 1.14 13.73 38.22
CA PRO A 15 1.89 14.97 38.03
C PRO A 15 3.33 14.81 37.51
N LYS A 16 3.74 15.89 36.85
CA LYS A 16 5.04 16.16 36.22
C LYS A 16 6.18 16.23 37.24
N THR A 17 7.29 15.57 36.95
CA THR A 17 8.58 15.82 37.63
C THR A 17 9.45 16.73 36.75
N THR A 18 9.97 17.77 37.38
CA THR A 18 10.86 18.80 36.81
C THR A 18 12.31 18.35 36.88
N GLY A 19 13.03 18.43 35.77
CA GLY A 19 14.48 18.20 35.71
C GLY A 19 15.10 19.06 34.61
N SER A 20 15.59 20.23 34.99
CA SER A 20 16.31 21.19 34.15
C SER A 20 17.80 20.87 34.09
N GLY A 21 18.36 20.78 32.88
CA GLY A 21 19.81 20.83 32.63
C GLY A 21 20.07 21.35 31.22
N PRO A 22 20.98 22.31 31.02
CA PRO A 22 21.18 22.95 29.72
C PRO A 22 22.11 22.10 28.85
N CYS A 23 21.61 21.60 27.72
CA CYS A 23 22.46 20.98 26.69
C CYS A 23 22.69 21.99 25.56
N SER A 24 23.96 22.27 25.34
CA SER A 24 24.52 23.23 24.39
C SER A 24 23.97 23.09 22.97
N LYS A 25 23.66 24.23 22.36
CA LYS A 25 23.33 24.38 20.94
C LYS A 25 24.47 23.80 20.08
N GLY A 26 24.17 22.76 19.32
CA GLY A 26 24.94 22.34 18.16
C GLY A 26 24.07 22.53 16.93
N ASP A 27 24.48 23.43 16.05
CA ASP A 27 23.93 23.58 14.69
C ASP A 27 24.06 22.23 13.96
N LYS A 28 22.93 21.55 13.78
CA LYS A 28 22.76 20.40 12.88
C LYS A 28 21.48 20.58 12.06
N GLY A 29 21.20 21.83 11.64
CA GLY A 29 19.94 22.20 11.00
C GLY A 29 19.88 21.99 9.48
N ASP A 30 21.03 21.83 8.79
CA ASP A 30 21.05 22.15 7.35
C ASP A 30 21.34 20.96 6.42
N ASP A 31 21.69 19.77 6.94
CA ASP A 31 22.07 18.61 6.12
C ASP A 31 20.97 17.53 6.06
N VAL A 32 20.17 17.39 7.12
CA VAL A 32 19.05 16.41 7.16
C VAL A 32 17.86 16.89 6.34
N SER A 33 17.56 18.19 6.38
CA SER A 33 16.47 18.81 5.61
C SER A 33 16.67 18.68 4.10
N ARG A 34 17.93 18.78 3.64
CA ARG A 34 18.30 18.67 2.22
C ARG A 34 18.25 17.24 1.69
N LEU A 35 18.43 16.24 2.56
CA LEU A 35 18.30 14.81 2.22
C LEU A 35 16.83 14.33 2.25
N GLU A 36 15.95 15.01 3.00
CA GLU A 36 14.51 14.74 3.00
C GLU A 36 13.81 15.39 1.78
N GLU A 37 14.29 16.53 1.29
CA GLU A 37 13.72 17.27 0.16
C GLU A 37 14.06 16.68 -1.24
N ASP A 38 15.09 15.83 -1.36
CA ASP A 38 15.56 15.28 -2.66
C ASP A 38 15.22 13.79 -2.87
N ARG A 39 14.40 13.17 -2.01
CA ARG A 39 13.87 11.82 -2.27
C ARG A 39 12.73 11.91 -3.27
N ARG A 40 13.05 11.86 -4.56
CA ARG A 40 12.08 11.43 -5.60
C ARG A 40 11.34 10.20 -5.07
N ALA A 41 10.01 10.28 -5.02
CA ALA A 41 9.20 9.20 -4.49
C ALA A 41 9.46 7.93 -5.31
N LEU A 42 9.95 6.88 -4.66
CA LEU A 42 10.27 5.64 -5.33
C LEU A 42 8.99 4.94 -5.81
N PRO A 43 9.01 4.25 -6.96
CA PRO A 43 8.00 3.27 -7.29
C PRO A 43 7.82 2.25 -6.17
N ALA A 44 6.57 1.85 -5.89
CA ALA A 44 6.27 0.97 -4.77
C ALA A 44 5.73 -0.40 -5.21
N LEU A 45 6.27 -1.47 -4.61
CA LEU A 45 5.89 -2.85 -4.86
C LEU A 45 5.27 -3.45 -3.59
N TYR A 46 3.95 -3.60 -3.56
CA TYR A 46 3.24 -4.17 -2.42
C TYR A 46 3.17 -5.71 -2.54
N ALA A 47 3.92 -6.40 -1.71
CA ALA A 47 3.78 -7.84 -1.50
C ALA A 47 2.73 -8.11 -0.41
N CYS A 48 1.53 -8.50 -0.84
CA CYS A 48 0.33 -8.56 0.00
C CYS A 48 0.04 -9.95 0.58
N SER A 49 0.95 -10.91 0.40
CA SER A 49 0.84 -12.25 0.99
C SER A 49 1.20 -12.22 2.48
N PRO A 50 0.37 -12.83 3.36
CA PRO A 50 0.76 -13.11 4.74
C PRO A 50 1.94 -14.08 4.85
N ARG A 51 2.14 -14.95 3.85
CA ARG A 51 3.23 -15.94 3.82
C ARG A 51 4.51 -15.30 3.29
N ALA A 52 5.55 -15.30 4.11
CA ALA A 52 6.90 -14.88 3.72
C ALA A 52 7.54 -15.88 2.75
N GLY A 53 8.36 -15.38 1.81
CA GLY A 53 9.11 -16.22 0.86
C GLY A 53 8.24 -16.96 -0.14
N GLY A 54 6.97 -16.55 -0.32
CA GLY A 54 6.06 -17.11 -1.31
C GLY A 54 6.12 -16.43 -2.67
N ASN A 55 5.26 -16.87 -3.59
CA ASN A 55 5.17 -16.32 -4.95
C ASN A 55 4.99 -14.80 -4.99
N SER A 56 4.27 -14.20 -4.03
CA SER A 56 4.11 -12.75 -3.99
C SER A 56 5.40 -11.99 -3.65
N ASP A 57 6.22 -12.52 -2.74
CA ASP A 57 7.53 -11.92 -2.47
C ASP A 57 8.43 -12.07 -3.70
N ARG A 58 8.47 -13.29 -4.26
CA ARG A 58 9.28 -13.60 -5.45
C ARG A 58 8.92 -12.72 -6.64
N ALA A 59 7.64 -12.52 -6.90
CA ALA A 59 7.16 -11.68 -7.98
C ALA A 59 7.49 -10.20 -7.77
N ALA A 60 7.36 -9.69 -6.53
CA ALA A 60 7.82 -8.34 -6.22
C ALA A 60 9.33 -8.19 -6.47
N ASP A 61 10.15 -9.17 -6.07
CA ASP A 61 11.59 -9.15 -6.29
C ASP A 61 11.94 -9.24 -7.80
N LEU A 62 11.17 -9.98 -8.61
CA LEU A 62 11.33 -10.04 -10.08
C LEU A 62 10.99 -8.72 -10.77
N VAL A 63 9.91 -8.05 -10.35
CA VAL A 63 9.58 -6.72 -10.84
C VAL A 63 10.66 -5.71 -10.45
N ALA A 64 11.11 -5.74 -9.18
CA ALA A 64 12.20 -4.89 -8.70
C ALA A 64 13.48 -5.10 -9.51
N ARG A 65 13.80 -6.36 -9.84
CA ARG A 65 14.91 -6.69 -10.73
C ARG A 65 14.75 -6.05 -12.11
N GLY A 66 13.56 -6.12 -12.71
CA GLY A 66 13.28 -5.47 -14.00
C GLY A 66 13.50 -3.95 -13.96
N ILE A 67 13.05 -3.30 -12.89
CA ILE A 67 13.28 -1.87 -12.64
C ILE A 67 14.79 -1.58 -12.52
N ALA A 68 15.53 -2.40 -11.75
CA ALA A 68 16.96 -2.25 -11.56
C ALA A 68 17.77 -2.46 -12.86
N GLU A 69 17.38 -3.43 -13.70
CA GLU A 69 17.98 -3.66 -15.02
C GLU A 69 17.79 -2.44 -15.96
N ALA A 70 16.75 -1.63 -15.73
CA ALA A 70 16.49 -0.38 -16.45
C ALA A 70 17.19 0.84 -15.82
N GLY A 71 18.02 0.64 -14.79
CA GLY A 71 18.72 1.71 -14.05
C GLY A 71 17.89 2.38 -12.95
N GLY A 72 16.73 1.83 -12.62
CA GLY A 72 15.84 2.36 -11.59
C GLY A 72 16.03 1.79 -10.20
N VAL A 73 15.31 2.38 -9.24
CA VAL A 73 15.21 1.91 -7.85
C VAL A 73 13.74 1.87 -7.46
N SER A 74 13.34 0.88 -6.67
CA SER A 74 11.98 0.77 -6.13
C SER A 74 11.99 0.44 -4.64
N GLU A 75 10.87 0.69 -3.99
CA GLU A 75 10.59 0.29 -2.60
C GLU A 75 9.69 -0.95 -2.59
N THR A 76 10.11 -2.02 -1.91
CA THR A 76 9.27 -3.21 -1.73
C THR A 76 8.66 -3.23 -0.33
N ILE A 77 7.33 -3.15 -0.28
CA ILE A 77 6.53 -3.12 0.94
C ILE A 77 5.95 -4.51 1.17
N ARG A 78 6.40 -5.18 2.23
CA ARG A 78 5.89 -6.49 2.64
C ARG A 78 4.78 -6.28 3.66
N LEU A 79 3.52 -6.29 3.22
CA LEU A 79 2.39 -5.86 4.05
C LEU A 79 2.30 -6.59 5.40
N ARG A 80 2.71 -7.87 5.43
CA ARG A 80 2.77 -8.70 6.63
C ARG A 80 3.63 -8.14 7.77
N THR A 81 4.59 -7.26 7.49
CA THR A 81 5.47 -6.68 8.50
C THR A 81 4.86 -5.46 9.20
N TYR A 82 3.64 -5.06 8.80
CA TYR A 82 2.94 -3.92 9.35
C TYR A 82 1.74 -4.40 10.17
N ASN A 83 1.60 -3.84 11.37
CA ASN A 83 0.37 -3.97 12.14
C ASN A 83 -0.70 -3.03 11.57
N ILE A 84 -1.81 -3.60 11.11
CA ILE A 84 -2.92 -2.87 10.50
C ILE A 84 -4.19 -3.33 11.18
N HIS A 85 -4.86 -2.43 11.89
CA HIS A 85 -6.15 -2.76 12.47
C HIS A 85 -7.24 -2.72 11.40
N PRO A 86 -8.21 -3.66 11.41
CA PRO A 86 -9.33 -3.60 10.47
C PRO A 86 -10.19 -2.37 10.73
N CYS A 87 -10.85 -1.87 9.69
CA CYS A 87 -11.85 -0.81 9.86
C CYS A 87 -13.00 -1.31 10.75
N ILE A 88 -13.31 -0.56 11.80
CA ILE A 88 -14.37 -0.90 12.76
C ILE A 88 -15.71 -0.20 12.46
N GLY A 89 -15.84 0.47 11.31
CA GLY A 89 -17.10 1.12 10.91
C GLY A 89 -17.57 2.26 11.82
N CYS A 90 -16.68 2.86 12.61
CA CYS A 90 -17.06 3.89 13.60
C CYS A 90 -17.47 5.24 12.99
N ASN A 91 -17.23 5.46 11.70
CA ASN A 91 -17.51 6.71 10.97
C ASN A 91 -16.84 7.98 11.54
N ARG A 92 -15.87 7.88 12.46
CA ARG A 92 -15.19 9.07 13.01
C ARG A 92 -14.49 9.90 11.94
N CYS A 93 -13.88 9.26 10.95
CA CYS A 93 -13.25 9.93 9.81
C CYS A 93 -14.23 10.75 8.95
N ARG A 94 -15.55 10.53 9.02
CA ARG A 94 -16.54 11.36 8.34
C ARG A 94 -16.74 12.72 9.03
N TYR A 95 -16.57 12.77 10.35
CA TYR A 95 -16.83 13.95 11.16
C TYR A 95 -15.54 14.63 11.63
N ASP A 96 -14.39 14.01 11.40
CA ASP A 96 -13.07 14.61 11.58
C ASP A 96 -12.85 15.70 10.53
N ARG A 97 -12.37 16.88 10.96
CA ARG A 97 -12.20 18.04 10.07
C ARG A 97 -11.17 17.79 8.97
N GLU A 98 -10.15 16.99 9.27
CA GLU A 98 -9.11 16.61 8.32
C GLU A 98 -9.41 15.26 7.65
N GLY A 99 -10.58 14.67 7.92
CA GLY A 99 -10.99 13.36 7.42
C GLY A 99 -10.08 12.22 7.89
N ARG A 100 -9.29 12.40 8.96
CA ARG A 100 -8.34 11.41 9.47
C ARG A 100 -9.07 10.29 10.18
N CYS A 101 -8.48 9.10 10.19
CA CYS A 101 -9.02 7.99 10.94
C CYS A 101 -8.13 7.61 12.13
N PHE A 102 -8.63 7.83 13.34
CA PHE A 102 -7.93 7.60 14.62
C PHE A 102 -7.11 6.31 14.77
N LEU A 103 -7.44 5.22 14.07
CA LEU A 103 -6.63 3.99 14.08
C LEU A 103 -5.21 4.22 13.52
N THR A 104 -4.99 5.28 12.73
CA THR A 104 -3.65 5.72 12.27
C THR A 104 -2.71 6.09 13.40
N ASP A 105 -3.25 6.38 14.60
CA ASP A 105 -2.46 6.77 15.77
C ASP A 105 -2.04 5.55 16.61
N VAL A 106 -2.62 4.37 16.33
CA VAL A 106 -2.41 3.13 17.11
C VAL A 106 -2.02 1.94 16.23
N ASP A 107 -1.83 2.15 14.92
CA ASP A 107 -1.35 1.16 13.96
C ASP A 107 -0.34 1.77 12.98
N GLN A 108 0.18 0.97 12.05
CA GLN A 108 1.23 1.39 11.12
C GLN A 108 0.69 1.72 9.72
N SER A 109 -0.64 1.88 9.57
CA SER A 109 -1.29 2.01 8.26
C SER A 109 -0.95 3.30 7.52
N SER A 110 -0.68 4.40 8.25
CA SER A 110 -0.40 5.72 7.65
C SER A 110 0.76 5.70 6.64
N SER A 111 1.84 5.01 6.99
CA SER A 111 3.04 4.92 6.15
C SER A 111 2.77 4.20 4.81
N LEU A 112 1.84 3.26 4.81
CA LEU A 112 1.48 2.45 3.64
C LEU A 112 0.68 3.23 2.59
N TYR A 113 0.09 4.38 2.94
CA TYR A 113 -0.62 5.21 1.98
C TYR A 113 0.29 6.22 1.28
N GLN A 114 1.46 6.54 1.85
CA GLN A 114 2.39 7.52 1.28
C GLN A 114 2.79 7.17 -0.16
N PRO A 115 3.18 5.92 -0.49
CA PRO A 115 3.52 5.60 -1.86
C PRO A 115 2.32 5.59 -2.80
N LEU A 116 1.09 5.35 -2.31
CA LEU A 116 -0.11 5.49 -3.14
C LEU A 116 -0.36 6.95 -3.52
N ILE A 117 0.08 7.91 -2.71
CA ILE A 117 -0.06 9.35 -2.97
C ILE A 117 1.10 9.86 -3.84
N HIS A 118 2.33 9.40 -3.59
CA HIS A 118 3.53 10.04 -4.15
C HIS A 118 4.28 9.22 -5.21
N ALA A 119 4.23 7.89 -5.19
CA ALA A 119 5.03 7.08 -6.12
C ALA A 119 4.60 7.32 -7.57
N PRO A 120 5.51 7.40 -8.54
CA PRO A 120 5.15 7.58 -9.95
C PRO A 120 4.29 6.43 -10.47
N PHE A 121 4.49 5.23 -9.91
CA PHE A 121 3.69 4.04 -10.18
C PHE A 121 3.77 3.01 -9.06
N VAL A 122 2.83 2.04 -9.07
CA VAL A 122 2.77 0.97 -8.07
C VAL A 122 2.50 -0.41 -8.66
N PHE A 123 3.00 -1.45 -8.01
CA PHE A 123 2.62 -2.84 -8.25
C PHE A 123 1.92 -3.41 -7.02
N LEU A 124 0.80 -4.08 -7.22
CA LEU A 124 0.10 -4.84 -6.19
C LEU A 124 0.25 -6.34 -6.48
N VAL A 125 0.96 -7.05 -5.62
CA VAL A 125 1.26 -8.46 -5.77
C VAL A 125 0.54 -9.25 -4.67
N THR A 126 -0.46 -10.03 -5.03
CA THR A 126 -1.36 -10.66 -4.05
C THR A 126 -1.71 -12.11 -4.41
N PRO A 127 -1.81 -13.03 -3.44
CA PRO A 127 -2.51 -14.28 -3.66
C PRO A 127 -4.04 -14.04 -3.66
N VAL A 128 -4.79 -15.03 -4.13
CA VAL A 128 -6.24 -15.11 -4.05
C VAL A 128 -6.63 -16.10 -2.96
N TYR A 129 -7.23 -15.62 -1.88
CA TYR A 129 -7.82 -16.42 -0.81
C TYR A 129 -9.34 -16.32 -0.92
N PHE A 130 -10.02 -17.45 -1.12
CA PHE A 130 -11.49 -17.49 -1.30
C PHE A 130 -12.02 -16.44 -2.29
N TYR A 131 -11.44 -16.36 -3.49
CA TYR A 131 -11.87 -15.45 -4.57
C TYR A 131 -11.67 -13.96 -4.26
N HIS A 132 -10.89 -13.64 -3.21
CA HIS A 132 -10.56 -12.27 -2.84
C HIS A 132 -9.10 -12.14 -2.40
N VAL A 133 -8.67 -10.92 -2.06
CA VAL A 133 -7.35 -10.66 -1.47
C VAL A 133 -7.28 -11.15 -0.02
N PRO A 134 -6.09 -11.39 0.55
CA PRO A 134 -5.94 -11.78 1.95
C PRO A 134 -6.57 -10.78 2.92
N SER A 135 -7.03 -11.26 4.08
CA SER A 135 -7.72 -10.45 5.10
C SER A 135 -6.94 -9.21 5.54
N GLN A 136 -5.62 -9.32 5.75
CA GLN A 136 -4.78 -8.18 6.11
C GLN A 136 -4.70 -7.15 4.97
N PHE A 137 -4.61 -7.60 3.71
CA PHE A 137 -4.66 -6.68 2.57
C PHE A 137 -6.04 -6.03 2.43
N LYS A 138 -7.11 -6.79 2.65
CA LYS A 138 -8.46 -6.24 2.69
C LYS A 138 -8.64 -5.23 3.82
N ALA A 139 -8.06 -5.46 5.00
CA ALA A 139 -8.05 -4.49 6.09
C ALA A 139 -7.38 -3.19 5.68
N PHE A 140 -6.20 -3.25 5.05
CA PHE A 140 -5.53 -2.07 4.49
C PHE A 140 -6.39 -1.31 3.46
N ILE A 141 -7.08 -2.04 2.58
CA ILE A 141 -8.02 -1.46 1.61
C ILE A 141 -9.20 -0.79 2.33
N ASP A 142 -9.83 -1.45 3.28
CA ASP A 142 -11.00 -0.91 3.99
C ASP A 142 -10.67 0.32 4.84
N ARG A 143 -9.42 0.41 5.31
CA ARG A 143 -8.88 1.57 6.00
C ARG A 143 -8.72 2.79 5.07
N SER A 144 -8.72 2.61 3.74
CA SER A 144 -8.72 3.72 2.77
C SER A 144 -10.05 4.47 2.69
N GLN A 145 -11.09 4.03 3.41
CA GLN A 145 -12.38 4.69 3.49
C GLN A 145 -12.27 6.18 3.88
N SER A 146 -11.28 6.55 4.71
CA SER A 146 -11.00 7.96 5.04
C SER A 146 -10.56 8.77 3.83
N PHE A 147 -9.67 8.23 2.99
CA PHE A 147 -9.21 8.89 1.77
C PHE A 147 -10.33 9.00 0.73
N TYR A 148 -11.17 7.98 0.61
CA TYR A 148 -12.37 8.04 -0.23
C TYR A 148 -13.27 9.20 0.22
N LEU A 149 -13.60 9.30 1.51
CA LEU A 149 -14.45 10.37 2.02
C LEU A 149 -13.84 11.76 1.81
N ARG A 150 -12.53 11.91 2.01
CA ARG A 150 -11.81 13.16 1.73
C ARG A 150 -11.90 13.55 0.26
N ARG A 151 -11.64 12.61 -0.65
CA ARG A 151 -11.72 12.84 -2.10
C ARG A 151 -13.13 13.25 -2.52
N GLU A 152 -14.16 12.51 -2.10
CA GLU A 152 -15.56 12.84 -2.38
C GLU A 152 -15.99 14.16 -1.73
N GLY A 153 -15.37 14.54 -0.61
CA GLY A 153 -15.55 15.80 0.08
C GLY A 153 -14.83 17.00 -0.56
N GLY A 154 -14.15 16.82 -1.69
CA GLY A 154 -13.49 17.90 -2.41
C GLY A 154 -12.06 18.23 -1.96
N ASP A 155 -11.39 17.29 -1.26
CA ASP A 155 -9.99 17.47 -0.85
C ASP A 155 -9.06 17.58 -2.08
N GLN A 156 -8.60 18.82 -2.33
CA GLN A 156 -7.76 19.14 -3.48
C GLN A 156 -6.43 18.37 -3.47
N THR A 157 -5.90 18.02 -2.29
CA THR A 157 -4.65 17.23 -2.20
C THR A 157 -4.78 15.83 -2.80
N LEU A 158 -6.00 15.30 -2.90
CA LEU A 158 -6.29 14.01 -3.55
C LEU A 158 -6.81 14.16 -4.97
N LEU A 159 -7.52 15.27 -5.26
CA LEU A 159 -8.06 15.56 -6.60
C LEU A 159 -6.97 15.99 -7.58
N ASP A 160 -5.96 16.72 -7.11
CA ASP A 160 -4.83 17.22 -7.90
C ASP A 160 -3.75 16.16 -8.15
N LEU A 161 -3.87 14.97 -7.56
CA LEU A 161 -2.92 13.88 -7.81
C LEU A 161 -2.85 13.59 -9.31
N PRO A 162 -1.66 13.46 -9.92
CA PRO A 162 -1.55 13.07 -11.31
C PRO A 162 -2.11 11.67 -11.51
N ARG A 163 -2.70 11.42 -12.68
CA ARG A 163 -3.10 10.06 -13.08
C ARG A 163 -1.83 9.25 -13.28
N ARG A 164 -1.73 8.13 -12.56
CA ARG A 164 -0.54 7.28 -12.51
C ARG A 164 -0.89 5.82 -12.75
N PRO A 165 0.02 5.01 -13.31
CA PRO A 165 -0.25 3.63 -13.60
C PRO A 165 -0.06 2.71 -12.39
N ALA A 166 -0.83 1.64 -12.36
CA ALA A 166 -0.69 0.54 -11.43
C ALA A 166 -0.68 -0.80 -12.17
N TRP A 167 0.09 -1.75 -11.65
CA TRP A 167 0.12 -3.14 -12.12
C TRP A 167 -0.42 -4.05 -11.04
N VAL A 168 -1.11 -5.11 -11.46
CA VAL A 168 -1.63 -6.13 -10.53
C VAL A 168 -1.10 -7.50 -10.93
N VAL A 169 -0.43 -8.17 -10.00
CA VAL A 169 0.04 -9.55 -10.14
C VAL A 169 -0.74 -10.41 -9.14
N MET A 170 -1.44 -11.42 -9.64
CA MET A 170 -2.30 -12.28 -8.82
C MET A 170 -1.97 -13.75 -8.96
N PHE A 171 -1.96 -14.46 -7.83
CA PHE A 171 -1.73 -15.91 -7.78
C PHE A 171 -2.93 -16.63 -7.21
N ALA A 172 -3.39 -17.67 -7.90
CA ALA A 172 -4.34 -18.60 -7.34
C ALA A 172 -3.76 -20.02 -7.31
N ALA A 173 -3.95 -20.72 -6.19
CA ALA A 173 -3.52 -22.10 -6.05
C ALA A 173 -4.30 -23.05 -6.98
N ARG A 174 -5.58 -22.74 -7.26
CA ARG A 174 -6.38 -23.57 -8.15
C ARG A 174 -5.92 -23.41 -9.60
N PRO A 175 -5.74 -24.50 -10.37
CA PRO A 175 -5.41 -24.42 -11.79
C PRO A 175 -6.61 -24.02 -12.68
N LYS A 176 -7.83 -24.09 -12.13
CA LYS A 176 -9.08 -23.72 -12.81
C LYS A 176 -10.11 -23.17 -11.82
N GLY A 177 -11.02 -22.33 -12.33
CA GLY A 177 -12.14 -21.78 -11.57
C GLY A 177 -12.72 -20.56 -12.28
N GLU A 178 -14.05 -20.47 -12.32
CA GLU A 178 -14.74 -19.33 -12.91
C GLU A 178 -14.44 -18.06 -12.11
N LYS A 179 -14.19 -16.93 -12.78
CA LYS A 179 -14.12 -15.60 -12.16
C LYS A 179 -13.17 -15.47 -10.96
N LEU A 180 -12.15 -16.33 -10.87
CA LEU A 180 -11.31 -16.49 -9.69
C LEU A 180 -10.64 -15.18 -9.21
N PHE A 181 -10.37 -14.28 -10.15
CA PHE A 181 -9.74 -12.98 -9.89
C PHE A 181 -10.71 -11.80 -9.90
N GLU A 182 -11.94 -11.95 -10.42
CA GLU A 182 -12.83 -10.81 -10.73
C GLU A 182 -13.22 -10.01 -9.48
N GLY A 183 -13.56 -10.69 -8.38
CA GLY A 183 -13.95 -10.02 -7.14
C GLY A 183 -12.83 -9.16 -6.54
N ALA A 184 -11.61 -9.69 -6.54
CA ALA A 184 -10.42 -8.96 -6.12
C ALA A 184 -10.08 -7.81 -7.09
N LEU A 185 -10.09 -8.05 -8.41
CA LEU A 185 -9.79 -7.02 -9.41
C LEU A 185 -10.75 -5.82 -9.32
N LEU A 186 -12.04 -6.08 -9.11
CA LEU A 186 -13.02 -4.99 -8.92
C LEU A 186 -12.70 -4.17 -7.68
N THR A 187 -12.32 -4.84 -6.58
CA THR A 187 -11.93 -4.17 -5.33
C THR A 187 -10.68 -3.31 -5.55
N LEU A 188 -9.65 -3.86 -6.19
CA LEU A 188 -8.40 -3.16 -6.47
C LEU A 188 -8.62 -1.94 -7.38
N LYS A 189 -9.50 -2.05 -8.39
CA LYS A 189 -9.86 -0.93 -9.27
C LYS A 189 -10.39 0.27 -8.49
N TYR A 190 -11.37 0.07 -7.60
CA TYR A 190 -11.96 1.19 -6.85
C TYR A 190 -11.06 1.66 -5.70
N PHE A 191 -10.29 0.76 -5.10
CA PHE A 191 -9.25 1.12 -4.15
C PHE A 191 -8.22 2.09 -4.77
N LEU A 192 -7.61 1.70 -5.91
CA LEU A 192 -6.59 2.50 -6.59
C LEU A 192 -7.12 3.85 -7.11
N ARG A 193 -8.37 3.89 -7.61
CA ARG A 193 -9.01 5.12 -8.06
C ARG A 193 -9.08 6.21 -6.99
N THR A 194 -9.15 5.83 -5.71
CA THR A 194 -9.10 6.78 -4.58
C THR A 194 -7.84 7.66 -4.64
N PHE A 195 -6.74 7.11 -5.15
CA PHE A 195 -5.42 7.75 -5.24
C PHE A 195 -5.05 8.17 -6.67
N ASN A 196 -6.04 8.25 -7.57
CA ASN A 196 -5.86 8.52 -9.00
C ASN A 196 -4.88 7.55 -9.71
N LEU A 197 -4.88 6.29 -9.27
CA LEU A 197 -4.12 5.20 -9.90
C LEU A 197 -5.06 4.35 -10.77
N ASP A 198 -4.62 4.00 -11.98
CA ASP A 198 -5.37 3.16 -12.92
C ASP A 198 -4.59 1.87 -13.24
N ILE A 199 -5.28 0.73 -13.22
CA ILE A 199 -4.68 -0.57 -13.55
C ILE A 199 -4.37 -0.61 -15.04
N GLN A 200 -3.08 -0.63 -15.40
CA GLN A 200 -2.60 -0.75 -16.77
C GLN A 200 -2.56 -2.22 -17.22
N GLU A 201 -1.98 -3.09 -16.39
CA GLU A 201 -1.76 -4.48 -16.74
C GLU A 201 -2.12 -5.40 -15.55
N ARG A 202 -2.66 -6.57 -15.90
CA ARG A 202 -3.03 -7.64 -14.97
C ARG A 202 -2.31 -8.93 -15.34
N MET A 203 -1.45 -9.41 -14.46
CA MET A 203 -0.76 -10.69 -14.59
C MET A 203 -1.44 -11.70 -13.68
N LEU A 204 -2.23 -12.61 -14.25
CA LEU A 204 -3.10 -13.54 -13.51
C LEU A 204 -2.57 -14.97 -13.66
N HIS A 205 -2.09 -15.56 -12.57
CA HIS A 205 -1.44 -16.87 -12.58
C HIS A 205 -2.28 -17.90 -11.81
N LEU A 206 -2.64 -18.98 -12.50
CA LEU A 206 -3.36 -20.14 -11.95
C LEU A 206 -2.38 -21.26 -11.58
N GLY A 207 -2.78 -22.14 -10.66
CA GLY A 207 -1.98 -23.31 -10.28
C GLY A 207 -0.67 -22.98 -9.56
N LYS A 208 -0.61 -21.84 -8.85
CA LYS A 208 0.57 -21.38 -8.10
C LYS A 208 0.29 -21.47 -6.60
N GLU A 209 0.68 -22.56 -5.98
CA GLU A 209 0.48 -22.87 -4.55
C GLU A 209 1.79 -22.77 -3.74
N GLY A 210 2.86 -23.35 -4.28
CA GLY A 210 4.18 -23.43 -3.66
C GLY A 210 5.04 -22.18 -3.89
N PRO A 211 6.01 -21.90 -3.01
CA PRO A 211 6.87 -20.72 -3.10
C PRO A 211 7.84 -20.70 -4.29
N LEU A 212 8.08 -21.87 -4.90
CA LEU A 212 9.01 -22.05 -6.03
C LEU A 212 8.30 -22.26 -7.37
N ASP A 213 6.96 -22.17 -7.40
CA ASP A 213 6.18 -22.45 -8.61
C ASP A 213 6.44 -21.41 -9.72
N LEU A 214 7.05 -20.28 -9.39
CA LEU A 214 7.53 -19.29 -10.34
C LEU A 214 8.89 -19.66 -10.96
N ASP A 215 9.77 -20.35 -10.24
CA ASP A 215 11.13 -20.58 -10.73
C ASP A 215 11.16 -21.52 -11.94
N GLY A 216 10.17 -22.41 -12.07
CA GLY A 216 9.96 -23.25 -13.25
C GLY A 216 9.14 -22.61 -14.38
N ASP A 217 8.63 -21.39 -14.19
CA ASP A 217 7.74 -20.70 -15.13
C ASP A 217 8.46 -19.52 -15.79
N GLY A 218 9.34 -19.84 -16.74
CA GLY A 218 10.15 -18.84 -17.44
C GLY A 218 9.33 -17.75 -18.13
N LYS A 219 8.09 -18.05 -18.55
CA LYS A 219 7.19 -17.05 -19.11
C LYS A 219 6.72 -16.08 -18.02
N ALA A 220 6.18 -16.57 -16.90
CA ALA A 220 5.74 -15.71 -15.82
C ALA A 220 6.89 -14.85 -15.26
N VAL A 221 8.08 -15.44 -15.12
CA VAL A 221 9.29 -14.72 -14.71
C VAL A 221 9.66 -13.62 -15.71
N GLY A 222 9.71 -13.95 -16.99
CA GLY A 222 10.00 -12.98 -18.06
C GLY A 222 8.99 -11.84 -18.12
N ASP A 223 7.70 -12.14 -18.00
CA ASP A 223 6.62 -11.16 -18.00
C ASP A 223 6.77 -10.15 -16.84
N MET A 224 7.07 -10.63 -15.61
CA MET A 224 7.24 -9.77 -14.43
C MET A 224 8.48 -8.88 -14.52
N VAL A 225 9.61 -9.41 -14.98
CA VAL A 225 10.84 -8.63 -15.19
C VAL A 225 10.61 -7.59 -16.28
N ALA A 226 9.98 -7.98 -17.40
CA ALA A 226 9.69 -7.07 -18.49
C ALA A 226 8.69 -5.97 -18.07
N ALA A 227 7.70 -6.28 -17.23
CA ALA A 227 6.77 -5.30 -16.70
C ALA A 227 7.48 -4.26 -15.82
N GLY A 228 8.39 -4.69 -14.94
CA GLY A 228 9.21 -3.77 -14.14
C GLY A 228 10.08 -2.85 -15.00
N ARG A 229 10.73 -3.40 -16.02
CA ARG A 229 11.54 -2.64 -16.98
C ARG A 229 10.72 -1.57 -17.71
N ARG A 230 9.61 -1.98 -18.34
CA ARG A 230 8.72 -1.05 -19.07
C ARG A 230 8.17 0.05 -18.18
N ALA A 231 7.73 -0.30 -16.97
CA ALA A 231 7.20 0.68 -16.02
C ALA A 231 8.24 1.75 -15.68
N TRP A 232 9.51 1.37 -15.51
CA TRP A 232 10.58 2.33 -15.29
C TRP A 232 10.94 3.14 -16.54
N GLU A 233 11.03 2.51 -17.71
CA GLU A 233 11.34 3.23 -18.96
C GLU A 233 10.27 4.28 -19.32
N GLU A 234 9.01 4.00 -19.02
CA GLU A 234 7.89 4.89 -19.36
C GLU A 234 7.55 5.92 -18.26
N PHE A 235 7.67 5.53 -16.99
CA PHE A 235 7.20 6.34 -15.86
C PHE A 235 8.26 6.56 -14.76
N GLY A 236 9.45 5.98 -14.93
CA GLY A 236 10.61 6.28 -14.09
C GLY A 236 11.03 7.74 -14.26
N ALA A 237 11.56 8.31 -13.19
CA ALA A 237 11.96 9.70 -13.10
C ALA A 237 13.46 9.89 -13.29
#